data_AF-A0AAD7CVK8-F1
#
_entry.id   AF-A0AAD7CVK8-F1
#
_cell.length_a   1.000
_cell.length_b   1.000
_cell.length_c   1.000
_cell.angle_alpha   90.00
_cell.angle_beta   90.00
_cell.angle_gamma   90.00
#
_symmetry.space_group_name_H-M   'P 1'
#
loop_
_entity.id
_entity.type
_entity.pdbx_description
1 polymer ?
#
loop_
_entity_poly.entity_id
_entity_poly.type
_entity_poly.pdbx_seq_one_letter_code
_entity_poly.pdbx_strand_id
1 'polypeptide(L)' 'LLPSDLLAWARTSKPLRSFLMSEARSHRVWARSFSNISGSIPCPPDLHLPAYAALCYSKTCQVSPLDVYQRSPDIA' A
#
# COMPACT_ATOMS: atom_id res chain seq x y z
N LEU A 1 15.21 5.69 -4.14
CA LEU A 1 14.36 4.57 -3.66
C LEU A 1 12.96 4.78 -4.20
N LEU A 2 12.49 3.84 -5.00
CA LEU A 2 11.17 3.86 -5.62
C LEU A 2 10.13 3.20 -4.70
N PRO A 3 8.83 3.50 -4.84
CA PRO A 3 7.79 2.89 -4.01
C PRO A 3 7.73 1.37 -4.17
N SER A 4 8.11 0.85 -5.35
CA SER A 4 8.28 -0.58 -5.62
C SER A 4 9.33 -1.24 -4.72
N ASP A 5 10.43 -0.53 -4.42
CA ASP A 5 11.51 -1.06 -3.58
C ASP A 5 11.03 -1.19 -2.13
N LEU A 6 10.31 -0.17 -1.63
CA LEU A 6 9.72 -0.19 -0.30
C LEU A 6 8.71 -1.33 -0.14
N LEU A 7 7.90 -1.60 -1.18
CA LEU A 7 7.00 -2.76 -1.19
C LEU A 7 7.75 -4.10 -1.15
N ALA A 8 8.84 -4.22 -1.92
CA ALA A 8 9.66 -5.42 -1.90
C ALA A 8 10.23 -5.67 -0.49
N TRP A 9 10.71 -4.63 0.20
CA TRP A 9 11.19 -4.72 1.59
C TRP A 9 10.07 -5.08 2.58
N ALA A 10 8.89 -4.50 2.40
CA ALA A 10 7.72 -4.84 3.21
C ALA A 10 7.25 -6.29 3.01
N ARG A 11 7.67 -6.98 1.95
CA ARG A 11 7.38 -8.41 1.73
C ARG A 11 8.42 -9.34 2.32
N THR A 12 9.68 -8.91 2.39
CA THR A 12 10.80 -9.77 2.86
C THR A 12 11.02 -9.71 4.37
N SER A 13 10.55 -8.66 5.05
CA SER A 13 10.79 -8.46 6.48
C SER A 13 9.51 -8.06 7.22
N LYS A 14 9.09 -8.87 8.21
CA LYS A 14 7.91 -8.58 9.04
C LYS A 14 8.02 -7.24 9.80
N PRO A 15 9.16 -6.89 10.44
CA PRO A 15 9.33 -5.58 11.05
C PRO A 15 9.20 -4.43 10.05
N LEU A 16 9.85 -4.55 8.87
CA LEU A 16 9.74 -3.52 7.83
C LEU A 16 8.32 -3.43 7.30
N ARG A 17 7.61 -4.56 7.14
CA ARG A 17 6.20 -4.56 6.78
C ARG A 17 5.36 -3.77 7.77
N SER A 18 5.51 -4.04 9.07
CA SER A 18 4.76 -3.38 10.13
C SER A 18 5.02 -1.87 10.16
N PHE A 19 6.26 -1.45 9.89
CA PHE A 19 6.61 -0.04 9.80
C PHE A 19 6.07 0.62 8.51
N LEU A 20 6.40 0.05 7.34
CA LEU A 20 6.11 0.60 6.02
C LEU A 20 4.63 0.55 5.64
N MET A 21 3.85 -0.40 6.17
CA MET A 21 2.41 -0.46 5.91
C MET A 21 1.59 0.39 6.90
N SER A 22 2.25 1.05 7.87
CA SER A 22 1.59 1.99 8.78
C SER A 22 1.66 3.40 8.22
N GLU A 23 0.49 3.98 7.91
CA GLU A 23 0.38 5.34 7.39
C GLU A 23 1.08 6.36 8.29
N ALA A 24 0.72 6.42 9.57
CA ALA A 24 1.24 7.42 10.50
C ALA A 24 2.77 7.36 10.66
N ARG A 25 3.36 6.15 10.65
CA ARG A 25 4.80 5.98 10.87
C ARG A 25 5.64 6.17 9.62
N SER A 26 5.12 5.77 8.46
CA SER A 26 5.91 5.70 7.22
C SER A 26 5.56 6.78 6.19
N HIS A 27 4.61 7.66 6.47
CA HIS A 27 4.16 8.72 5.54
C HIS A 27 5.33 9.48 4.88
N ARG A 28 6.30 9.96 5.68
CA ARG A 28 7.46 10.73 5.16
C ARG A 28 8.36 9.88 4.25
N VAL A 29 8.48 8.59 4.53
CA VAL A 29 9.29 7.65 3.74
C VAL A 29 8.64 7.43 2.38
N TRP A 30 7.33 7.20 2.35
CA TRP A 30 6.59 7.07 1.10
C TRP A 30 6.57 8.37 0.30
N ALA A 31 6.27 9.51 0.93
CA ALA A 31 6.24 10.80 0.26
C ALA A 31 7.57 11.09 -0.45
N ARG A 32 8.70 10.83 0.22
CA ARG A 32 10.04 10.97 -0.37
C ARG A 32 10.34 9.93 -1.45
N SER A 33 9.72 8.77 -1.39
CA SER A 33 9.87 7.75 -2.42
C SER A 33 9.11 8.12 -3.69
N PHE A 34 7.87 8.61 -3.54
CA PHE A 34 7.05 9.10 -4.65
C PHE A 34 7.62 10.36 -5.30
N SER A 35 8.27 11.26 -4.53
CA SER A 35 8.93 12.43 -5.11
C SER A 35 10.09 12.10 -6.07
N ASN A 36 10.60 10.86 -6.06
CA ASN A 36 11.64 10.43 -7.00
C ASN A 36 11.07 10.06 -8.38
N ILE A 37 9.75 9.95 -8.53
CA ILE A 37 9.09 9.59 -9.79
C ILE A 37 8.55 10.86 -10.44
N SER A 38 9.13 11.21 -11.58
CA SER A 38 8.56 12.26 -12.44
C SER A 38 7.28 11.75 -13.09
N GLY A 39 6.19 12.50 -12.99
CA GLY A 39 4.91 12.14 -13.60
C GLY A 39 4.09 11.09 -12.82
N SER A 40 4.35 10.88 -11.52
CA SER A 40 3.51 9.98 -10.73
C SER A 40 2.09 10.55 -10.62
N ILE A 41 1.08 9.71 -10.83
CA ILE A 41 -0.31 10.08 -10.54
C ILE A 41 -0.42 10.38 -9.03
N PRO A 42 -1.02 11.50 -8.63
CA PRO A 42 -1.21 11.83 -7.22
C PRO A 42 -2.07 10.77 -6.53
N CYS A 43 -1.74 10.47 -5.26
CA CYS A 43 -2.52 9.55 -4.44
C CYS A 43 -3.94 10.12 -4.25
N PRO A 44 -5.00 9.33 -4.51
CA PRO A 44 -6.36 9.78 -4.26
C PRO A 44 -6.59 10.04 -2.76
N PRO A 45 -7.51 10.94 -2.40
CA PRO A 45 -7.71 11.38 -1.01
C PRO A 45 -8.22 10.26 -0.09
N ASP A 46 -8.88 9.27 -0.65
CA ASP A 46 -9.45 8.14 0.11
C ASP A 46 -8.42 7.05 0.42
N LEU A 47 -7.17 7.24 -0.01
CA LEU A 47 -6.11 6.26 0.08
C LEU A 47 -4.86 6.82 0.74
N HIS A 48 -4.20 5.96 1.51
CA HIS A 48 -2.88 6.24 2.03
C HIS A 48 -1.79 5.77 1.07
N LEU A 49 -0.65 6.47 1.06
CA LEU A 49 0.49 6.20 0.18
C LEU A 49 0.96 4.72 0.15
N PRO A 50 1.06 3.99 1.28
CA PRO A 50 1.41 2.56 1.23
C PRO A 50 0.40 1.70 0.45
N ALA A 51 -0.91 1.92 0.61
CA ALA A 51 -1.94 1.20 -0.14
C ALA A 51 -1.94 1.60 -1.61
N TYR A 52 -1.78 2.90 -1.88
CA TYR A 52 -1.65 3.40 -3.23
C TYR A 52 -0.45 2.80 -3.95
N ALA A 53 0.71 2.74 -3.30
CA ALA A 53 1.87 2.04 -3.84
C ALA A 53 1.56 0.57 -4.13
N ALA A 54 0.90 -0.12 -3.20
CA ALA A 54 0.52 -1.52 -3.41
C ALA A 54 -0.39 -1.70 -4.63
N LEU A 55 -1.32 -0.78 -4.88
CA LEU A 55 -2.17 -0.79 -6.09
C LEU A 55 -1.35 -0.53 -7.36
N CYS A 56 -0.45 0.44 -7.34
CA CYS A 56 0.34 0.80 -8.52
C CYS A 56 1.38 -0.25 -8.90
N TYR A 57 2.00 -0.92 -7.91
CA TYR A 57 3.22 -1.70 -8.12
C TYR A 57 3.13 -3.16 -7.66
N SER A 58 2.10 -3.56 -6.91
CA SER A 58 1.93 -4.96 -6.53
C SER A 58 1.18 -5.74 -7.60
N LYS A 59 1.48 -7.05 -7.67
CA LYS A 59 0.69 -8.02 -8.46
C LYS A 59 -0.41 -8.70 -7.64
N THR A 60 -0.69 -8.19 -6.44
CA THR A 60 -1.64 -8.78 -5.51
C THR A 60 -2.89 -7.92 -5.41
N CYS A 61 -4.07 -8.54 -5.39
CA CYS A 61 -5.31 -7.83 -5.08
C CYS A 61 -5.27 -7.30 -3.65
N GLN A 62 -5.62 -6.03 -3.46
CA GLN A 62 -6.00 -5.51 -2.16
C GLN A 62 -7.47 -5.84 -1.93
N VAL A 63 -7.76 -6.55 -0.84
CA VAL A 63 -9.12 -6.81 -0.40
C VAL A 63 -9.54 -5.62 0.45
N SER A 64 -10.56 -4.89 0.04
CA SER A 64 -11.16 -3.89 0.91
C SER A 64 -11.93 -4.60 2.03
N PRO A 65 -12.03 -4.01 3.24
CA PRO A 65 -12.89 -4.57 4.28
C PRO A 65 -14.36 -4.75 3.82
N LEU A 66 -14.81 -3.93 2.86
CA LEU A 66 -16.14 -4.04 2.26
C LEU A 66 -16.28 -5.29 1.37
N ASP A 67 -15.22 -5.72 0.68
CA ASP A 67 -15.21 -6.95 -0.11
C ASP A 67 -15.36 -8.22 0.75
N VAL A 68 -14.89 -8.19 2.00
CA VAL A 68 -15.05 -9.31 2.94
C VAL A 68 -16.52 -9.49 3.31
N TYR A 69 -17.26 -8.39 3.46
CA TYR A 69 -18.68 -8.42 3.82
C TYR A 69 -19.55 -8.99 2.68
N GLN A 70 -19.22 -8.69 1.42
CA GLN A 70 -19.99 -9.19 0.27
C GLN A 70 -19.71 -10.66 -0.11
N ARG A 71 -18.60 -11.25 0.37
CA ARG A 71 -18.25 -12.67 0.11
C ARG A 71 -18.76 -13.67 1.14
N SER A 72 -19.62 -13.29 2.07
CA SER A 72 -20.44 -14.27 2.81
C SER A 72 -21.84 -14.39 2.18
N PRO A 73 -22.04 -15.20 1.14
CA PRO A 73 -23.27 -15.92 0.97
C PRO A 73 -23.19 -17.23 1.77
N ASP A 74 -24.27 -17.54 2.49
CA ASP A 74 -24.62 -18.85 3.03
C ASP A 74 -23.84 -19.35 4.26
N ILE A 75 -24.16 -18.80 5.44
CA ILE A 75 -24.38 -19.65 6.62
C ILE A 75 -25.90 -19.80 6.75
N ALA A 76 -26.42 -20.86 6.12
CA ALA A 76 -27.71 -21.45 6.42
C ALA A 76 -27.59 -22.34 7.68
#